data_AF-A0A7V7HJS5-F1
#
_entry.id   AF-A0A7V7HJS5-F1
#
_cell.length_a   1.000
_cell.length_b   1.000
_cell.length_c   1.000
_cell.angle_alpha   90.00
_cell.angle_beta   90.00
_cell.angle_gamma   90.00
#
_symmetry.space_group_name_H-M   'P 1'
#
loop_
_entity.id
_entity.type
_entity.pdbx_description
1 polymer ?
#
loop_
_entity_poly.entity_id
_entity_poly.type
_entity_poly.pdbx_seq_one_letter_code
_entity_poly.pdbx_strand_id
1 'polypeptide(L)'
;MDLNSARNFIPCAFPVSEPIFIPQSGFRAINRAFEQIVGPADLTLISYPNEIFDLNNEYNPITSTFTPKQNGVYLIIASIGFFPDVPASYSARIFITINGEAVVADNDFLSEELEIVNLVSVSTILKLPAGSNVQVIAQATTDGKTVPEPLLGTVDFMHFEAARFPSPT
;
A
#
# COMPACT_ATOMS: atom_id res chain seq x y z
N MET A 1 -49.05 50.26 1.70
CA MET A 1 -48.95 50.42 3.16
C MET A 1 -48.52 49.08 3.72
N ASP A 2 -47.60 49.14 4.66
CA ASP A 2 -46.67 48.11 5.10
C ASP A 2 -47.29 46.77 5.51
N LEU A 3 -46.46 45.72 5.52
CA LEU A 3 -46.13 44.99 6.75
C LEU A 3 -44.83 44.18 6.54
N ASN A 4 -43.78 44.65 7.22
CA ASN A 4 -42.49 43.98 7.42
C ASN A 4 -42.67 42.56 7.95
N SER A 5 -42.13 41.56 7.24
CA SER A 5 -41.82 40.26 7.84
C SER A 5 -40.44 40.36 8.48
N ALA A 6 -40.42 40.49 9.80
CA ALA A 6 -39.21 40.58 10.61
C ALA A 6 -38.37 39.31 10.45
N ARG A 7 -37.16 39.46 9.91
CA ARG A 7 -36.10 38.47 10.05
C ARG A 7 -35.72 38.45 11.53
N ASN A 8 -36.04 37.35 12.22
CA ASN A 8 -35.54 37.06 13.55
C ASN A 8 -34.02 36.89 13.48
N PHE A 9 -33.28 37.99 13.65
CA PHE A 9 -31.85 37.96 13.92
C PHE A 9 -31.66 37.70 15.41
N ILE A 10 -31.22 36.48 15.75
CA ILE A 10 -30.72 36.16 17.09
C ILE A 10 -29.26 36.67 17.14
N PRO A 11 -28.91 37.72 17.92
CA PRO A 11 -27.64 38.42 17.75
C PRO A 11 -26.40 37.72 18.32
N CYS A 12 -26.50 36.47 18.81
CA CYS A 12 -25.43 35.84 19.59
C CYS A 12 -25.13 34.37 19.20
N ALA A 13 -25.72 33.84 18.14
CA ALA A 13 -25.32 32.51 17.66
C ALA A 13 -24.06 32.69 16.80
N PHE A 14 -22.87 32.47 17.41
CA PHE A 14 -21.68 32.17 16.62
C PHE A 14 -22.03 31.01 15.70
N PRO A 15 -21.71 31.06 14.39
CA PRO A 15 -21.85 29.88 13.55
C PRO A 15 -21.05 28.76 14.21
N VAL A 16 -21.72 27.70 14.65
CA VAL A 16 -21.05 26.48 15.07
C VAL A 16 -20.30 26.02 13.84
N SER A 17 -18.97 26.07 13.86
CA SER A 17 -18.17 25.52 12.78
C SER A 17 -18.55 24.04 12.68
N GLU A 18 -19.11 23.62 11.56
CA GLU A 18 -19.24 22.20 11.27
C GLU A 18 -17.84 21.57 11.42
N PRO A 19 -17.73 20.42 12.10
CA PRO A 19 -16.44 19.76 12.23
C PRO A 19 -15.90 19.51 10.82
N ILE A 20 -14.71 20.05 10.53
CA ILE A 20 -14.02 19.76 9.27
C ILE A 20 -13.69 18.27 9.31
N PHE A 21 -14.44 17.48 8.54
CA PHE A 21 -14.13 16.07 8.36
C PHE A 21 -12.89 15.97 7.49
N ILE A 22 -11.74 15.75 8.10
CA ILE A 22 -10.52 15.37 7.38
C ILE A 22 -10.64 13.86 7.12
N PRO A 23 -10.80 13.41 5.85
CA PRO A 23 -10.93 11.99 5.56
C PRO A 23 -9.69 11.25 6.06
N GLN A 24 -9.90 10.08 6.68
CA GLN A 24 -8.80 9.25 7.15
C GLN A 24 -8.07 8.64 5.95
N SER A 25 -6.74 8.58 6.01
CA SER A 25 -5.93 8.06 4.92
C SER A 25 -5.46 6.64 5.29
N GLY A 26 -5.90 5.68 4.49
CA GLY A 26 -5.48 4.30 4.63
C GLY A 26 -6.17 3.38 3.63
N PHE A 27 -5.44 2.36 3.20
CA PHE A 27 -5.92 1.37 2.24
C PHE A 27 -5.30 0.01 2.54
N ARG A 28 -5.93 -1.05 2.04
CA ARG A 28 -5.34 -2.37 1.91
C ARG A 28 -5.74 -2.96 0.57
N ALA A 29 -4.76 -3.47 -0.16
CA ALA A 29 -4.96 -4.22 -1.39
C ALA A 29 -4.16 -5.52 -1.34
N ILE A 30 -4.61 -6.50 -2.11
CA ILE A 30 -3.98 -7.82 -2.21
C ILE A 30 -3.87 -8.24 -3.67
N ASN A 31 -3.09 -9.29 -3.91
CA ASN A 31 -3.11 -10.03 -5.16
C ASN A 31 -3.64 -11.43 -4.85
N ARG A 32 -4.70 -11.87 -5.56
CA ARG A 32 -5.26 -13.23 -5.39
C ARG A 32 -4.90 -14.20 -6.51
N ALA A 33 -4.64 -13.71 -7.72
CA ALA A 33 -4.60 -14.59 -8.90
C ALA A 33 -3.51 -14.27 -9.91
N PHE A 34 -2.78 -13.16 -9.76
CA PHE A 34 -1.86 -12.68 -10.77
C PHE A 34 -0.40 -13.00 -10.42
N GLU A 35 0.13 -14.06 -11.04
CA GLU A 35 1.57 -14.36 -11.00
C GLU A 35 2.37 -13.34 -11.81
N GLN A 36 3.55 -13.00 -11.33
CA GLN A 36 4.48 -12.08 -11.99
C GLN A 36 5.88 -12.66 -12.01
N ILE A 37 6.57 -12.52 -13.14
CA ILE A 37 7.97 -12.94 -13.26
C ILE A 37 8.85 -11.99 -12.44
N VAL A 38 9.68 -12.56 -11.58
CA VAL A 38 10.68 -11.86 -10.79
C VAL A 38 11.99 -12.60 -10.95
N GLY A 39 13.05 -11.88 -11.33
CA GLY A 39 14.35 -12.46 -11.62
C GLY A 39 15.50 -11.49 -11.32
N PRO A 40 16.72 -11.83 -11.74
CA PRO A 40 17.92 -11.05 -11.42
C PRO A 40 18.12 -9.83 -12.34
N ALA A 41 17.54 -9.85 -13.54
CA ALA A 41 17.81 -8.83 -14.56
C ALA A 41 17.18 -7.47 -14.24
N ASP A 42 15.89 -7.46 -13.87
CA ASP A 42 15.08 -6.24 -13.75
C ASP A 42 14.38 -6.14 -12.39
N LEU A 43 14.08 -4.90 -11.99
CA LEU A 43 13.16 -4.62 -10.89
C LEU A 43 11.71 -4.73 -11.39
N THR A 44 10.95 -5.67 -10.84
CA THR A 44 9.56 -5.91 -11.24
C THR A 44 8.60 -5.09 -10.36
N LEU A 45 7.74 -4.26 -10.96
CA LEU A 45 6.60 -3.63 -10.26
C LEU A 45 5.59 -4.70 -9.84
N ILE A 46 5.28 -4.79 -8.55
CA ILE A 46 4.35 -5.80 -8.01
C ILE A 46 2.91 -5.26 -8.03
N SER A 47 2.01 -6.10 -8.53
CA SER A 47 0.60 -5.81 -8.67
C SER A 47 -0.20 -6.34 -7.47
N TYR A 48 -1.08 -5.49 -6.93
CA TYR A 48 -2.08 -5.82 -5.91
C TYR A 48 -3.45 -5.34 -6.41
N PRO A 49 -4.05 -6.02 -7.40
CA PRO A 49 -5.23 -5.52 -8.13
C PRO A 49 -6.53 -5.60 -7.32
N ASN A 50 -6.55 -6.30 -6.18
CA ASN A 50 -7.75 -6.54 -5.40
C ASN A 50 -7.78 -5.63 -4.18
N GLU A 51 -8.49 -4.50 -4.27
CA GLU A 51 -8.73 -3.61 -3.13
C GLU A 51 -9.64 -4.29 -2.09
N ILE A 52 -9.24 -4.22 -0.81
CA ILE A 52 -10.04 -4.67 0.34
C ILE A 52 -10.78 -3.47 0.95
N PHE A 53 -10.07 -2.36 1.13
CA PHE A 53 -10.66 -1.07 1.47
C PHE A 53 -9.74 0.07 1.04
N ASP A 54 -10.33 1.24 0.80
CA ASP A 54 -9.63 2.52 0.65
C ASP A 54 -10.47 3.65 1.26
N LEU A 55 -9.97 4.22 2.36
CA LEU A 55 -10.71 5.20 3.16
C LEU A 55 -10.82 6.57 2.50
N ASN A 56 -9.93 6.89 1.55
CA ASN A 56 -9.86 8.22 0.93
C ASN A 56 -9.63 8.18 -0.58
N ASN A 57 -9.82 7.03 -1.23
CA ASN A 57 -9.63 6.82 -2.67
C ASN A 57 -8.24 7.32 -3.12
N GLU A 58 -7.20 6.82 -2.45
CA GLU A 58 -5.79 7.15 -2.61
C GLU A 58 -4.99 6.00 -3.27
N TYR A 59 -5.57 4.81 -3.38
CA TYR A 59 -4.97 3.66 -4.04
C TYR A 59 -5.55 3.45 -5.44
N ASN A 60 -4.68 3.19 -6.42
CA ASN A 60 -5.07 2.80 -7.77
C ASN A 60 -4.73 1.32 -8.00
N PRO A 61 -5.72 0.41 -8.07
CA PRO A 61 -5.47 -1.02 -8.24
C PRO A 61 -4.90 -1.39 -9.62
N ILE A 62 -5.09 -0.55 -10.64
CA ILE A 62 -4.57 -0.80 -11.99
C ILE A 62 -3.04 -0.64 -12.02
N THR A 63 -2.52 0.35 -11.29
CA THR A 63 -1.08 0.66 -11.27
C THR A 63 -0.39 0.23 -9.98
N SER A 64 -1.16 -0.30 -9.02
CA SER A 64 -0.72 -0.62 -7.67
C SER A 64 0.04 0.52 -7.00
N THR A 65 -0.52 1.72 -7.15
CA THR A 65 0.07 2.97 -6.67
C THR A 65 -0.78 3.55 -5.57
N PHE A 66 -0.16 3.82 -4.43
CA PHE A 66 -0.75 4.64 -3.38
C PHE A 66 -0.25 6.09 -3.51
N THR A 67 -1.18 7.04 -3.55
CA THR A 67 -0.91 8.48 -3.66
C THR A 67 -1.63 9.21 -2.52
N PRO A 68 -0.95 9.49 -1.39
CA PRO A 68 -1.58 10.17 -0.27
C PRO A 68 -2.05 11.56 -0.68
N LYS A 69 -3.26 11.95 -0.28
CA LYS A 69 -3.81 13.31 -0.49
C LYS A 69 -3.41 14.27 0.62
N GLN A 70 -2.77 13.77 1.67
CA GLN A 70 -2.41 14.54 2.86
C GLN A 70 -0.93 14.35 3.19
N ASN A 71 -0.28 15.43 3.60
CA ASN A 71 1.04 15.32 4.22
C ASN A 71 0.90 14.57 5.55
N GLY A 72 1.83 13.68 5.87
CA GLY A 72 1.74 12.95 7.14
C GLY A 72 2.85 11.96 7.35
N VAL A 73 2.80 11.30 8.51
CA VAL A 73 3.60 10.11 8.79
C VAL A 73 2.72 8.90 8.51
N TYR A 74 3.26 7.94 7.76
CA TYR A 74 2.55 6.78 7.27
C TYR A 74 3.25 5.51 7.72
N LEU A 75 2.48 4.55 8.23
CA LEU A 75 2.88 3.15 8.27
C LEU A 75 2.60 2.54 6.90
N ILE A 76 3.58 1.88 6.30
CA ILE A 76 3.47 1.22 5.00
C ILE A 76 3.98 -0.21 5.18
N ILE A 77 3.21 -1.18 4.70
CA ILE A 77 3.55 -2.60 4.76
C ILE A 77 3.28 -3.22 3.40
N ALA A 78 4.21 -4.02 2.91
CA ALA A 78 4.04 -4.78 1.69
C ALA A 78 4.66 -6.17 1.82
N SER A 79 4.13 -7.12 1.08
CA SER A 79 4.63 -8.49 1.05
C SER A 79 4.48 -9.14 -0.31
N ILE A 80 5.33 -10.13 -0.56
CA ILE A 80 5.25 -11.01 -1.72
C ILE A 80 5.44 -12.46 -1.27
N GLY A 81 4.75 -13.39 -1.95
CA GLY A 81 5.21 -14.77 -2.01
C GLY A 81 6.10 -14.95 -3.22
N PHE A 82 7.16 -15.74 -3.12
CA PHE A 82 8.06 -16.06 -4.22
C PHE A 82 8.39 -17.55 -4.26
N PHE A 83 8.50 -18.09 -5.47
CA PHE A 83 8.99 -19.44 -5.73
C PHE A 83 9.93 -19.43 -6.93
N PRO A 84 11.14 -20.03 -6.85
CA PRO A 84 12.08 -20.08 -7.96
C PRO A 84 11.62 -21.11 -9.02
N ASP A 85 11.94 -20.87 -10.30
CA ASP A 85 11.58 -21.78 -11.40
C ASP A 85 12.39 -23.09 -11.36
N VAL A 86 13.59 -23.05 -10.77
CA VAL A 86 14.48 -24.20 -10.59
C VAL A 86 14.92 -24.31 -9.12
N PRO A 87 15.13 -25.53 -8.59
CA PRO A 87 15.72 -25.70 -7.27
C PRO A 87 17.11 -25.06 -7.21
N ALA A 88 17.22 -23.95 -6.51
CA ALA A 88 18.43 -23.15 -6.36
C ALA A 88 18.40 -22.40 -5.02
N SER A 89 19.56 -22.03 -4.49
CA SER A 89 19.62 -21.12 -3.35
C SER A 89 19.35 -19.73 -3.89
N TYR A 90 18.46 -18.97 -3.23
CA TYR A 90 18.06 -17.67 -3.73
C TYR A 90 17.83 -16.66 -2.61
N SER A 91 17.97 -15.38 -2.97
CA SER A 91 17.46 -14.27 -2.19
C SER A 91 16.35 -13.58 -2.96
N ALA A 92 15.19 -13.43 -2.33
CA ALA A 92 14.09 -12.62 -2.83
C ALA A 92 14.06 -11.30 -2.04
N ARG A 93 13.93 -10.19 -2.77
CA ARG A 93 14.01 -8.83 -2.24
C ARG A 93 12.75 -8.08 -2.61
N ILE A 94 12.23 -7.32 -1.67
CA ILE A 94 11.08 -6.44 -1.86
C ILE A 94 11.49 -5.03 -1.46
N PHE A 95 11.00 -4.04 -2.20
CA PHE A 95 11.31 -2.63 -1.97
C PHE A 95 10.04 -1.81 -1.97
N ILE A 96 10.02 -0.80 -1.10
CA ILE A 96 9.08 0.31 -1.18
C ILE A 96 9.77 1.43 -1.96
N THR A 97 9.09 1.96 -2.96
CA THR A 97 9.55 3.09 -3.77
C THR A 97 8.71 4.33 -3.51
N ILE A 98 9.37 5.49 -3.55
CA ILE A 98 8.71 6.80 -3.53
C ILE A 98 9.12 7.53 -4.81
N ASN A 99 8.13 7.87 -5.64
CA ASN A 99 8.34 8.52 -6.94
C ASN A 99 9.32 7.74 -7.86
N GLY A 100 9.29 6.41 -7.78
CA GLY A 100 10.15 5.52 -8.56
C GLY A 100 11.53 5.25 -7.98
N GLU A 101 11.92 5.90 -6.87
CA GLU A 101 13.18 5.64 -6.17
C GLU A 101 12.95 4.65 -5.02
N ALA A 102 13.76 3.59 -4.94
CA ALA A 102 13.71 2.64 -3.83
C ALA A 102 14.24 3.28 -2.55
N VAL A 103 13.42 3.30 -1.49
CA VAL A 103 13.75 3.97 -0.21
C VAL A 103 13.91 3.00 0.95
N VAL A 104 13.25 1.85 0.90
CA VAL A 104 13.29 0.81 1.93
C VAL A 104 13.31 -0.53 1.22
N ALA A 105 14.10 -1.46 1.73
CA ALA A 105 14.22 -2.81 1.23
C ALA A 105 14.18 -3.80 2.39
N ASP A 106 13.65 -4.99 2.11
CA ASP A 106 13.89 -6.17 2.93
C ASP A 106 14.16 -7.37 2.02
N ASN A 107 14.79 -8.40 2.56
CA ASN A 107 15.07 -9.61 1.82
C ASN A 107 15.13 -10.85 2.72
N ASP A 108 14.76 -11.97 2.12
CA ASP A 108 15.06 -13.28 2.67
C ASP A 108 16.10 -14.00 1.83
N PHE A 109 16.70 -15.03 2.42
CA PHE A 109 17.55 -16.00 1.74
C PHE A 109 17.09 -17.41 2.12
N LEU A 110 16.81 -18.24 1.11
CA LEU A 110 16.49 -19.65 1.28
C LEU A 110 17.50 -20.51 0.51
N SER A 111 17.87 -21.63 1.10
CA SER A 111 18.78 -22.61 0.50
C SER A 111 18.04 -23.68 -0.33
N GLU A 112 18.80 -24.40 -1.16
CA GLU A 112 18.37 -25.52 -2.01
C GLU A 112 17.79 -26.68 -1.20
N GLU A 113 16.52 -26.62 -0.78
CA GLU A 113 15.72 -27.80 -0.38
C GLU A 113 14.29 -27.48 0.10
N LEU A 114 13.87 -26.22 0.09
CA LEU A 114 12.57 -25.85 0.65
C LEU A 114 11.48 -25.78 -0.43
N GLU A 115 10.57 -26.76 -0.43
CA GLU A 115 9.30 -26.73 -1.19
C GLU A 115 8.23 -25.87 -0.49
N ILE A 116 8.65 -24.79 0.18
CA ILE A 116 7.74 -23.84 0.82
C ILE A 116 7.82 -22.51 0.08
N VAL A 117 6.68 -21.83 -0.04
CA VAL A 117 6.64 -20.48 -0.60
C VAL A 117 7.41 -19.56 0.35
N ASN A 118 8.35 -18.80 -0.20
CA ASN A 118 9.02 -17.75 0.56
C ASN A 118 8.10 -16.54 0.68
N LEU A 119 7.76 -16.15 1.91
CA LEU A 119 6.92 -14.99 2.20
C LEU A 119 7.80 -13.86 2.72
N VAL A 120 8.17 -12.95 1.83
CA VAL A 120 8.99 -11.78 2.15
C VAL A 120 8.09 -10.59 2.43
N SER A 121 8.38 -9.84 3.49
CA SER A 121 7.64 -8.61 3.83
C SER A 121 8.59 -7.45 4.12
N VAL A 122 8.17 -6.23 3.79
CA VAL A 122 8.85 -5.00 4.17
C VAL A 122 7.85 -4.08 4.86
N SER A 123 8.30 -3.39 5.90
CA SER A 123 7.51 -2.36 6.57
C SER A 123 8.35 -1.13 6.87
N THR A 124 7.69 0.03 6.92
CA THR A 124 8.37 1.27 7.26
C THR A 124 7.40 2.31 7.82
N ILE A 125 7.97 3.29 8.51
CA ILE A 125 7.29 4.52 8.90
C ILE A 125 7.99 5.69 8.22
N LEU A 126 7.29 6.38 7.32
CA LEU A 126 7.85 7.49 6.53
C LEU A 126 6.97 8.73 6.59
N LYS A 127 7.61 9.90 6.55
CA LYS A 127 6.92 11.15 6.30
C LYS A 127 6.73 11.32 4.79
N LEU A 128 5.48 11.32 4.33
CA LEU A 128 5.13 11.48 2.93
C LEU A 128 4.52 12.86 2.68
N PRO A 129 4.98 13.58 1.63
CA PRO A 129 4.22 14.68 1.07
C PRO A 129 3.04 14.16 0.24
N ALA A 130 1.94 14.91 0.28
CA ALA A 130 0.77 14.67 -0.55
C ALA A 130 1.17 14.64 -2.04
N GLY A 131 0.60 13.70 -2.79
CA GLY A 131 0.87 13.52 -4.22
C GLY A 131 2.08 12.65 -4.55
N SER A 132 2.82 12.14 -3.56
CA SER A 132 3.91 11.19 -3.81
C SER A 132 3.38 9.86 -4.33
N ASN A 133 4.05 9.23 -5.28
CA ASN A 133 3.68 7.88 -5.71
C ASN A 133 4.42 6.85 -4.88
N VAL A 134 3.69 6.01 -4.16
CA VAL A 134 4.24 4.88 -3.41
C VAL A 134 3.90 3.60 -4.14
N GLN A 135 4.92 2.81 -4.47
CA GLN A 135 4.77 1.54 -5.16
C GLN A 135 5.71 0.48 -4.58
N VAL A 136 5.42 -0.78 -4.85
CA VAL A 136 6.22 -1.92 -4.41
C VAL A 136 6.89 -2.56 -5.63
N ILE A 137 8.20 -2.78 -5.53
CA ILE A 137 8.97 -3.50 -6.55
C ILE A 137 9.68 -4.70 -5.91
N ALA A 138 10.05 -5.70 -6.71
CA ALA A 138 10.79 -6.87 -6.24
C ALA A 138 11.90 -7.28 -7.21
N GLN A 139 12.85 -8.05 -6.67
CA GLN A 139 13.93 -8.70 -7.42
C GLN A 139 14.27 -10.03 -6.76
N ALA A 140 14.78 -11.00 -7.53
CA ALA A 140 15.31 -12.24 -6.99
C ALA A 140 16.68 -12.55 -7.60
N THR A 141 17.51 -13.33 -6.92
CA THR A 141 18.82 -13.75 -7.48
C THR A 141 18.72 -14.89 -8.50
N THR A 142 17.52 -15.44 -8.68
CA THR A 142 17.18 -16.47 -9.67
C THR A 142 15.84 -16.14 -10.30
N ASP A 143 15.60 -16.63 -11.51
CA ASP A 143 14.28 -16.54 -12.13
C ASP A 143 13.24 -17.34 -11.34
N GLY A 144 12.05 -16.77 -11.24
CA GLY A 144 10.91 -17.35 -10.55
C GLY A 144 9.68 -16.47 -10.70
N LYS A 145 8.68 -16.76 -9.87
CA LYS A 145 7.40 -16.07 -9.92
C LYS A 145 6.89 -15.68 -8.54
N THR A 146 6.09 -14.61 -8.51
CA THR A 146 5.24 -14.36 -7.35
C THR A 146 4.16 -15.42 -7.23
N VAL A 147 3.76 -15.71 -5.99
CA VAL A 147 2.67 -16.66 -5.68
C VAL A 147 1.49 -15.87 -5.11
N PRO A 148 0.41 -15.62 -5.86
CA PRO A 148 -0.65 -14.70 -5.44
C PRO A 148 -1.76 -15.32 -4.60
N GLU A 149 -2.11 -16.59 -4.81
CA GLU A 149 -3.22 -17.20 -4.08
C GLU A 149 -2.90 -17.33 -2.59
N PRO A 150 -3.86 -17.08 -1.68
CA PRO A 150 -3.71 -17.56 -0.31
C PRO A 150 -3.40 -19.05 -0.29
N LEU A 151 -2.39 -19.47 0.50
CA LEU A 151 -2.07 -20.89 0.65
C LEU A 151 -3.35 -21.63 1.08
N LEU A 152 -3.85 -22.50 0.20
CA LEU A 152 -5.07 -23.28 0.40
C LEU A 152 -6.35 -22.46 0.64
N GLY A 153 -6.42 -21.22 0.16
CA GLY A 153 -7.62 -20.38 0.33
C GLY A 153 -7.77 -19.78 1.73
N THR A 154 -6.72 -19.81 2.56
CA THR A 154 -6.84 -19.46 4.00
C THR A 154 -6.11 -18.20 4.45
N VAL A 155 -5.09 -17.71 3.72
CA VAL A 155 -4.24 -16.58 4.16
C VAL A 155 -3.85 -15.64 3.01
N ASP A 156 -4.40 -14.42 2.94
CA ASP A 156 -4.00 -13.39 1.97
C ASP A 156 -2.61 -12.82 2.31
N PHE A 157 -1.54 -13.48 1.85
CA PHE A 157 -0.16 -13.13 2.20
C PHE A 157 0.53 -12.18 1.22
N MET A 158 0.02 -11.98 0.00
CA MET A 158 0.47 -10.89 -0.89
C MET A 158 -0.40 -9.66 -0.66
N HIS A 159 0.08 -8.70 0.12
CA HIS A 159 -0.65 -7.48 0.43
C HIS A 159 0.22 -6.24 0.31
N PHE A 160 -0.44 -5.12 0.06
CA PHE A 160 0.12 -3.78 0.12
C PHE A 160 -0.88 -2.89 0.85
N GLU A 161 -0.41 -2.21 1.89
CA GLU A 161 -1.26 -1.41 2.75
C GLU A 161 -0.50 -0.22 3.31
N ALA A 162 -1.25 0.84 3.59
CA ALA A 162 -0.73 1.96 4.34
C ALA A 162 -1.82 2.57 5.22
N ALA A 163 -1.40 3.20 6.31
CA ALA A 163 -2.26 4.03 7.15
C ALA A 163 -1.50 5.26 7.63
N ARG A 164 -2.16 6.41 7.59
CA ARG A 164 -1.62 7.66 8.13
C ARG A 164 -1.78 7.64 9.66
N PHE A 165 -0.71 7.94 10.38
CA PHE A 165 -0.81 8.17 11.82
C PHE A 165 -1.66 9.42 12.11
N PRO A 166 -2.44 9.40 13.21
CA PRO A 166 -3.06 10.63 13.72
C PRO A 166 -1.97 11.68 13.91
N SER A 167 -2.12 12.82 13.25
CA SER A 167 -1.24 13.97 13.50
C SER A 167 -1.90 14.85 14.56
N PRO A 168 -1.13 15.41 15.51
CA PRO A 168 -1.65 16.46 16.37
C PRO A 168 -2.22 17.58 15.51
N THR A 169 -3.46 17.99 15.80
CA THR A 169 -4.08 19.22 15.28
C THR A 169 -3.49 20.44 15.93
#